data_AF-A0AB37KQG9-F1
#
_entry.id   AF-A0AB37KQG9-F1
#
_cell.length_a   1.000
_cell.length_b   1.000
_cell.length_c   1.000
_cell.angle_alpha   90.00
_cell.angle_beta   90.00
_cell.angle_gamma   90.00
#
_symmetry.space_group_name_H-M   'P 1'
#
loop_
_entity.id
_entity.type
_entity.pdbx_description
1 polymer ?
#
loop_
_entity_poly.entity_id
_entity_poly.type
_entity_poly.pdbx_seq_one_letter_code
_entity_poly.pdbx_strand_id
1 'polypeptide(L)'
;MNELKSIIQDMKQQMPHAFLKLFFWLLFIKVVNMAVSDIFHMIIDTQSNLYLIVNFVTSFILVACSNTVMFLFIKTIRKESFHLQDIICSAKMLFYHVITALVLSILQSIMQMIAVMFAFIPMLAIVVMMLIQAIFLYWNALVAYAIYDQNKSLKDYFGGACRMMLVNYKLILFISIPYICICILTQQLGISLYQSVFSNVENFDWIITSLMAAKGQWGTILLTYICFHGLQILIITALFMVIANLYDRYAAIYMPNQQPLLGRRDKK
;
A
#
# COMPACT_ATOMS: atom_id res chain seq x y z
N MET A 1 1.18 14.77 -22.21
CA MET A 1 2.63 14.78 -21.88
C MET A 1 3.02 16.00 -21.05
N ASN A 2 2.40 17.17 -21.26
CA ASN A 2 2.64 18.38 -20.45
C ASN A 2 2.15 18.24 -18.99
N GLU A 3 0.99 17.63 -18.75
CA GLU A 3 0.48 17.40 -17.39
C GLU A 3 1.37 16.45 -16.58
N LEU A 4 1.85 15.36 -17.20
CA LEU A 4 2.82 14.43 -16.60
C LEU A 4 4.07 15.15 -16.09
N LYS A 5 4.65 16.03 -16.93
CA LYS A 5 5.82 16.82 -16.55
C LYS A 5 5.52 17.75 -15.38
N SER A 6 4.34 18.37 -15.35
CA SER A 6 3.94 19.25 -14.25
C SER A 6 3.79 18.52 -12.91
N ILE A 7 3.15 17.34 -12.88
CA ILE A 7 2.98 16.58 -11.63
C ILE A 7 4.34 16.10 -11.10
N ILE A 8 5.23 15.65 -11.98
CA ILE A 8 6.59 15.24 -11.60
C ILE A 8 7.40 16.45 -11.09
N GLN A 9 7.21 17.63 -11.68
CA GLN A 9 7.87 18.86 -11.24
C GLN A 9 7.41 19.29 -9.85
N ASP A 10 6.10 19.27 -9.57
CA ASP A 10 5.55 19.57 -8.25
C ASP A 10 6.09 18.58 -7.20
N MET A 11 6.10 17.29 -7.53
CA MET A 11 6.67 16.25 -6.67
C MET A 11 8.15 16.52 -6.35
N LYS A 12 8.95 16.93 -7.35
CA LYS A 12 10.37 17.26 -7.14
C LYS A 12 10.58 18.43 -6.18
N GLN A 13 9.66 19.39 -6.16
CA GLN A 13 9.72 20.53 -5.24
C GLN A 13 9.25 20.15 -3.82
N GLN A 14 8.28 19.24 -3.72
CA GLN A 14 7.69 18.82 -2.44
C GLN A 14 8.52 17.74 -1.71
N MET A 15 9.17 16.83 -2.46
CA MET A 15 9.93 15.70 -1.89
C MET A 15 10.98 16.09 -0.85
N PRO A 16 11.88 17.07 -1.07
CA PRO A 16 13.02 17.30 -0.18
C PRO A 16 12.63 17.60 1.28
N HIS A 17 11.46 18.21 1.49
CA HIS A 17 11.06 18.71 2.80
C HIS A 17 10.26 17.70 3.64
N ALA A 18 9.70 16.66 3.02
CA ALA A 18 8.77 15.74 3.70
C ALA A 18 8.99 14.25 3.37
N PHE A 19 9.81 13.92 2.38
CA PHE A 19 9.98 12.54 1.92
C PHE A 19 10.43 11.59 3.04
N LEU A 20 11.43 12.00 3.81
CA LEU A 20 11.97 11.16 4.90
C LEU A 20 10.89 10.88 5.97
N LYS A 21 10.09 11.90 6.31
CA LYS A 21 8.96 11.76 7.25
C LYS A 21 7.92 10.77 6.72
N LEU A 22 7.51 10.92 5.46
CA LEU A 22 6.52 10.05 4.82
C LEU A 22 7.03 8.61 4.69
N PHE A 23 8.30 8.45 4.33
CA PHE A 23 8.98 7.17 4.27
C PHE A 23 8.97 6.47 5.63
N PHE A 24 9.34 7.17 6.71
CA PHE A 24 9.36 6.58 8.05
C PHE A 24 7.98 6.13 8.53
N TRP A 25 6.93 6.90 8.26
CA TRP A 25 5.57 6.49 8.62
C TRP A 25 5.06 5.29 7.83
N LEU A 26 5.38 5.21 6.54
CA LEU A 26 5.08 4.02 5.73
C LEU A 26 5.88 2.79 6.19
N LEU A 27 7.16 2.98 6.53
CA LEU A 27 8.00 1.91 7.08
C LEU A 27 7.44 1.41 8.42
N PHE A 28 7.11 2.34 9.32
CA PHE A 28 6.55 2.02 10.62
C PHE A 28 5.27 1.20 10.49
N ILE A 29 4.29 1.65 9.68
CA ILE A 29 3.04 0.91 9.55
C ILE A 29 3.22 -0.45 8.88
N LYS A 30 4.17 -0.57 7.93
CA LYS A 30 4.50 -1.87 7.33
C LYS A 30 5.08 -2.85 8.34
N VAL A 31 6.01 -2.38 9.18
CA VAL A 31 6.61 -3.21 10.25
C VAL A 31 5.56 -3.61 11.28
N VAL A 32 4.69 -2.69 11.68
CA VAL A 32 3.58 -2.99 12.62
C VAL A 32 2.65 -4.03 12.00
N ASN A 33 2.21 -3.86 10.75
CA ASN A 33 1.34 -4.82 10.09
C ASN A 33 1.97 -6.22 10.02
N MET A 34 3.26 -6.30 9.69
CA MET A 34 4.01 -7.56 9.62
C MET A 34 4.14 -8.22 11.00
N ALA A 35 4.60 -7.46 12.00
CA ALA A 35 4.76 -7.96 13.36
C ALA A 35 3.42 -8.46 13.92
N VAL A 36 2.34 -7.73 13.69
CA VAL A 36 1.01 -8.10 14.16
C VAL A 36 0.53 -9.38 13.47
N SER A 37 0.67 -9.49 12.14
CA SER A 37 0.32 -10.70 11.40
C SER A 37 1.10 -11.91 11.91
N ASP A 38 2.42 -11.79 12.03
CA ASP A 38 3.32 -12.89 12.35
C ASP A 38 3.23 -13.32 13.84
N ILE A 39 3.13 -12.37 14.76
CA ILE A 39 2.99 -12.66 16.20
C ILE A 39 1.66 -13.38 16.48
N PHE A 40 0.57 -13.00 15.81
CA PHE A 40 -0.72 -13.68 15.99
C PHE A 40 -0.69 -15.13 15.49
N HIS A 41 0.03 -15.41 14.41
CA HIS A 41 0.26 -16.78 13.93
C HIS A 41 1.07 -17.64 14.92
N MET A 42 1.94 -17.04 15.73
CA MET A 42 2.79 -17.76 16.68
C MET A 42 2.10 -18.06 18.01
N ILE A 43 1.15 -17.23 18.45
CA ILE A 43 0.57 -17.30 19.80
C ILE A 43 -0.73 -18.11 19.83
N ILE A 44 -1.53 -18.06 18.75
CA ILE A 44 -2.86 -18.68 18.72
C ILE A 44 -2.87 -19.74 17.64
N ASP A 45 -3.38 -20.94 17.97
CA ASP A 45 -3.59 -22.00 16.99
C ASP A 45 -4.40 -21.47 15.81
N THR A 46 -3.80 -21.51 14.63
CA THR A 46 -4.36 -21.02 13.36
C THR A 46 -5.67 -21.69 12.96
N GLN A 47 -5.97 -22.88 13.51
CA GLN A 47 -7.25 -23.57 13.29
C GLN A 47 -8.34 -23.18 14.29
N SER A 48 -8.02 -22.38 15.31
CA SER A 48 -9.01 -21.97 16.31
C SER A 48 -9.94 -20.87 15.79
N ASN A 49 -11.22 -20.96 16.14
CA ASN A 49 -12.19 -19.89 15.87
C ASN A 49 -11.80 -18.56 16.54
N LEU A 50 -11.06 -18.63 17.67
CA LEU A 50 -10.54 -17.45 18.35
C LEU A 50 -9.50 -16.72 17.50
N TYR A 51 -8.57 -17.46 16.86
CA TYR A 51 -7.61 -16.88 15.93
C TYR A 51 -8.31 -16.15 14.78
N LEU A 52 -9.33 -16.75 14.18
CA LEU A 52 -10.10 -16.12 13.11
C LEU A 52 -10.72 -14.79 13.55
N ILE A 53 -11.35 -14.75 14.72
CA ILE A 53 -11.99 -13.53 15.25
C ILE A 53 -10.94 -12.45 15.54
N VAL A 54 -9.84 -12.81 16.21
CA VAL A 54 -8.77 -11.86 16.58
C VAL A 54 -8.08 -11.32 15.33
N ASN A 55 -7.76 -12.18 14.37
CA ASN A 55 -7.14 -11.78 13.10
C ASN A 55 -8.06 -10.86 12.29
N PHE A 56 -9.36 -11.16 12.27
CA PHE A 56 -10.37 -10.35 11.60
C PHE A 56 -10.47 -8.93 12.19
N VAL A 57 -10.62 -8.82 13.51
CA VAL A 57 -10.71 -7.52 14.22
C VAL A 57 -9.42 -6.71 14.05
N THR A 58 -8.27 -7.38 14.21
CA THR A 58 -6.96 -6.75 14.07
C THR A 58 -6.74 -6.20 12.67
N SER A 59 -7.09 -6.98 11.63
CA SER A 59 -6.97 -6.57 10.24
C SER A 59 -7.73 -5.27 9.95
N PHE A 60 -8.90 -5.05 10.58
CA PHE A 60 -9.63 -3.78 10.43
C PHE A 60 -8.90 -2.59 11.02
N ILE A 61 -8.30 -2.76 12.20
CA ILE A 61 -7.50 -1.70 12.84
C ILE A 61 -6.29 -1.38 11.97
N LEU A 62 -5.60 -2.41 11.43
CA LEU A 62 -4.44 -2.22 10.56
C LEU A 62 -4.80 -1.51 9.25
N VAL A 63 -5.95 -1.83 8.64
CA VAL A 63 -6.47 -1.12 7.45
C VAL A 63 -6.69 0.36 7.76
N ALA A 64 -7.32 0.66 8.90
CA ALA A 64 -7.56 2.04 9.31
C ALA A 64 -6.26 2.80 9.54
N CYS A 65 -5.30 2.20 10.26
CA CYS A 65 -3.98 2.79 10.47
C CYS A 65 -3.24 3.02 9.15
N SER A 66 -3.26 2.04 8.24
CA SER A 66 -2.62 2.14 6.92
C SER A 66 -3.23 3.26 6.08
N ASN A 67 -4.55 3.39 6.06
CA ASN A 67 -5.22 4.47 5.35
C ASN A 67 -5.03 5.83 6.03
N THR A 68 -4.89 5.88 7.36
CA THR A 68 -4.58 7.11 8.10
C THR A 68 -3.19 7.63 7.73
N VAL A 69 -2.21 6.73 7.54
CA VAL A 69 -0.88 7.13 7.05
C VAL A 69 -0.97 7.77 5.66
N MET A 70 -1.92 7.36 4.82
CA MET A 70 -2.16 8.02 3.53
C MET A 70 -2.55 9.50 3.71
N PHE A 71 -3.25 9.88 4.78
CA PHE A 71 -3.62 11.29 5.01
C PHE A 71 -2.39 12.20 5.09
N LEU A 72 -1.25 11.69 5.57
CA LEU A 72 0.01 12.44 5.61
C LEU A 72 0.44 12.92 4.21
N PHE A 73 0.19 12.13 3.16
CA PHE A 73 0.57 12.46 1.79
C PHE A 73 -0.23 13.63 1.25
N ILE A 74 -1.56 13.59 1.37
CA ILE A 74 -2.41 14.68 0.89
C ILE A 74 -2.18 15.98 1.68
N LYS A 75 -1.99 15.89 3.01
CA LYS A 75 -1.64 17.05 3.83
C LYS A 75 -0.28 17.64 3.47
N THR A 76 0.71 16.80 3.17
CA THR A 76 2.04 17.27 2.76
C THR A 76 1.97 18.09 1.48
N ILE A 77 1.20 17.65 0.49
CA ILE A 77 1.03 18.36 -0.79
C ILE A 77 0.30 19.69 -0.59
N ARG A 78 -0.69 19.70 0.29
CA ARG A 78 -1.43 20.91 0.67
C ARG A 78 -0.67 21.83 1.64
N LYS A 79 0.55 21.45 2.05
CA LYS A 79 1.38 22.16 3.04
C LYS A 79 0.70 22.34 4.40
N GLU A 80 -0.07 21.33 4.81
CA GLU A 80 -0.79 21.27 6.08
C GLU A 80 -0.06 20.36 7.08
N SER A 81 -0.12 20.70 8.37
CA SER A 81 0.42 19.89 9.45
C SER A 81 -0.56 18.80 9.88
N PHE A 82 -0.06 17.61 10.16
CA PHE A 82 -0.87 16.51 10.70
C PHE A 82 -1.15 16.72 12.19
N HIS A 83 -2.40 16.56 12.60
CA HIS A 83 -2.92 16.82 13.94
C HIS A 83 -3.78 15.66 14.44
N LEU A 84 -4.05 15.65 15.76
CA LEU A 84 -4.93 14.68 16.38
C LEU A 84 -6.33 14.62 15.74
N GLN A 85 -6.83 15.76 15.23
CA GLN A 85 -8.12 15.82 14.53
C GLN A 85 -8.16 14.94 13.28
N ASP A 86 -7.04 14.72 12.60
CA ASP A 86 -6.97 13.85 11.42
C ASP A 86 -7.13 12.37 11.83
N ILE A 87 -6.59 11.99 13.00
CA ILE A 87 -6.77 10.65 13.60
C ILE A 87 -8.23 10.46 14.01
N ILE A 88 -8.83 11.47 14.65
CA ILE A 88 -10.26 11.44 15.02
C ILE A 88 -11.14 11.33 13.76
N CYS A 89 -10.78 12.03 12.68
CA CYS A 89 -11.48 11.93 11.40
C CYS A 89 -11.42 10.51 10.84
N SER A 90 -10.23 9.89 10.83
CA SER A 90 -10.05 8.50 10.42
C SER A 90 -10.91 7.54 11.26
N ALA A 91 -10.89 7.69 12.59
CA ALA A 91 -11.69 6.86 13.49
C ALA A 91 -13.20 6.99 13.22
N LYS A 92 -13.69 8.21 12.96
CA LYS A 92 -15.10 8.45 12.59
C LYS A 92 -15.47 7.82 11.25
N MET A 93 -14.51 7.68 10.34
CA MET A 93 -14.70 7.12 9.01
C MET A 93 -14.24 5.65 8.91
N LEU A 94 -14.01 4.98 10.05
CA LEU A 94 -13.52 3.60 10.13
C LEU A 94 -14.33 2.64 9.26
N PHE A 95 -15.66 2.75 9.30
CA PHE A 95 -16.56 1.93 8.49
C PHE A 95 -16.25 2.03 6.99
N TYR A 96 -15.99 3.25 6.49
CA TYR A 96 -15.66 3.48 5.08
C TYR A 96 -14.28 2.92 4.72
N HIS A 97 -13.28 3.09 5.59
CA HIS A 97 -11.96 2.47 5.39
C HIS A 97 -12.05 0.95 5.28
N VAL A 98 -12.82 0.33 6.17
CA VAL A 98 -12.96 -1.14 6.21
C VAL A 98 -13.71 -1.65 5.00
N ILE A 99 -14.89 -1.10 4.69
CA ILE A 99 -15.71 -1.64 3.61
C ILE A 99 -15.06 -1.45 2.24
N THR A 100 -14.37 -0.32 2.03
CA THR A 100 -13.66 -0.07 0.77
C THR A 100 -12.44 -0.96 0.63
N ALA A 101 -11.63 -1.10 1.68
CA ALA A 101 -10.48 -1.99 1.66
C ALA A 101 -10.89 -3.45 1.43
N LEU A 102 -11.99 -3.90 2.07
CA LEU A 102 -12.53 -5.25 1.87
C LEU A 102 -12.94 -5.48 0.41
N VAL A 103 -13.76 -4.59 -0.15
CA VAL A 103 -14.24 -4.70 -1.54
C VAL A 103 -13.08 -4.63 -2.53
N LEU A 104 -12.14 -3.70 -2.35
CA LEU A 104 -10.95 -3.60 -3.20
C LEU A 104 -10.06 -4.84 -3.11
N SER A 105 -9.89 -5.41 -1.91
CA SER A 105 -9.10 -6.64 -1.72
C SER A 105 -9.74 -7.85 -2.38
N ILE A 106 -11.06 -7.99 -2.27
CA ILE A 106 -11.82 -9.05 -2.96
C ILE A 106 -11.67 -8.88 -4.48
N LEU A 107 -11.89 -7.67 -5.00
CA LEU A 107 -11.80 -7.40 -6.44
C LEU A 107 -10.38 -7.64 -6.97
N GLN A 108 -9.36 -7.20 -6.23
CA GLN A 108 -7.96 -7.46 -6.57
C GLN A 108 -7.69 -8.96 -6.67
N SER A 109 -8.16 -9.73 -5.67
CA SER A 109 -7.94 -11.18 -5.60
C SER A 109 -8.61 -11.91 -6.76
N ILE A 110 -9.85 -11.53 -7.10
CA ILE A 110 -10.58 -12.07 -8.27
C ILE A 110 -9.81 -11.75 -9.56
N MET A 111 -9.36 -10.51 -9.75
CA MET A 111 -8.61 -10.12 -10.95
C MET A 111 -7.27 -10.85 -11.07
N GLN A 112 -6.57 -11.06 -9.96
CA GLN A 112 -5.33 -11.84 -9.93
C GLN A 112 -5.59 -13.32 -10.25
N MET A 113 -6.65 -13.91 -9.69
CA MET A 113 -7.04 -15.29 -10.00
C MET A 113 -7.36 -15.48 -11.49
N ILE A 114 -8.14 -14.57 -12.06
CA ILE A 114 -8.44 -14.55 -13.50
C ILE A 114 -7.15 -14.43 -14.31
N ALA A 115 -6.24 -13.51 -13.94
CA ALA A 115 -4.98 -13.34 -14.65
C ALA A 115 -4.12 -14.62 -14.67
N VAL A 116 -4.10 -15.38 -13.57
CA VAL A 116 -3.38 -16.67 -13.50
C VAL A 116 -4.02 -17.70 -14.43
N MET A 117 -5.36 -17.78 -14.49
CA MET A 117 -6.06 -18.75 -15.36
C MET A 117 -5.79 -18.55 -16.85
N PHE A 118 -5.51 -17.31 -17.28
CA PHE A 118 -5.23 -16.98 -18.68
C PHE A 118 -3.74 -16.86 -19.00
N ALA A 119 -2.86 -17.06 -18.03
CA ALA A 119 -1.43 -16.92 -18.24
C ALA A 119 -0.80 -18.21 -18.77
N PHE A 120 -0.71 -18.31 -20.10
CA PHE A 120 0.04 -19.38 -20.76
C PHE A 120 1.56 -19.23 -20.64
N ILE A 121 2.04 -18.05 -20.21
CA ILE A 121 3.46 -17.74 -20.00
C ILE A 121 3.66 -17.32 -18.53
N PRO A 122 4.34 -18.14 -17.70
CA PRO A 122 4.47 -17.88 -16.25
C PRO A 122 5.10 -16.52 -15.90
N MET A 123 6.11 -16.08 -16.65
CA MET A 123 6.74 -14.78 -16.41
C MET A 123 5.81 -13.60 -16.72
N LEU A 124 4.98 -13.73 -17.76
CA LEU A 124 3.98 -12.71 -18.07
C LEU A 124 2.89 -12.65 -16.99
N ALA A 125 2.53 -13.81 -16.40
CA ALA A 125 1.60 -13.89 -15.28
C ALA A 125 2.06 -13.02 -14.09
N ILE A 126 3.34 -13.13 -13.72
CA ILE A 126 3.92 -12.38 -12.59
C ILE A 126 3.84 -10.88 -12.85
N VAL A 127 4.22 -10.43 -14.05
CA VAL A 127 4.15 -9.01 -14.43
C VAL A 127 2.71 -8.49 -14.34
N VAL A 128 1.74 -9.25 -14.85
CA VAL A 128 0.31 -8.87 -14.78
C VAL A 128 -0.20 -8.82 -13.35
N MET A 129 0.16 -9.80 -12.50
CA MET A 129 -0.22 -9.82 -11.09
C MET A 129 0.32 -8.59 -10.32
N MET A 130 1.58 -8.21 -10.58
CA MET A 130 2.20 -7.03 -9.98
C MET A 130 1.59 -5.72 -10.50
N LEU A 131 1.20 -5.67 -11.78
CA LEU A 131 0.48 -4.54 -12.34
C LEU A 131 -0.89 -4.37 -11.69
N ILE A 132 -1.66 -5.46 -11.55
CA ILE A 132 -2.95 -5.43 -10.83
C ILE A 132 -2.73 -4.93 -9.41
N GLN A 133 -1.74 -5.46 -8.69
CA GLN A 133 -1.41 -5.01 -7.34
C GLN A 133 -1.08 -3.51 -7.27
N ALA A 134 -0.30 -2.99 -8.23
CA ALA A 134 0.02 -1.56 -8.30
C ALA A 134 -1.23 -0.69 -8.51
N ILE A 135 -2.12 -1.11 -9.43
CA ILE A 135 -3.37 -0.41 -9.72
C ILE A 135 -4.27 -0.33 -8.48
N PHE A 136 -4.44 -1.45 -7.76
CA PHE A 136 -5.24 -1.48 -6.53
C PHE A 136 -4.60 -0.73 -5.37
N LEU A 137 -3.27 -0.70 -5.30
CA LEU A 137 -2.54 0.12 -4.33
C LEU A 137 -2.85 1.61 -4.53
N TYR A 138 -2.87 2.09 -5.77
CA TYR A 138 -3.23 3.48 -6.07
C TYR A 138 -4.71 3.76 -5.85
N TRP A 139 -5.57 2.82 -6.22
CA TRP A 139 -7.02 2.95 -5.97
C TRP A 139 -7.29 3.12 -4.49
N ASN A 140 -6.68 2.28 -3.64
CA ASN A 140 -6.83 2.39 -2.19
C ASN A 140 -6.31 3.74 -1.65
N ALA A 141 -5.19 4.25 -2.18
CA ALA A 141 -4.69 5.57 -1.81
C ALA A 141 -5.67 6.70 -2.17
N LEU A 142 -6.24 6.68 -3.38
CA LEU A 142 -7.26 7.66 -3.80
C LEU A 142 -8.50 7.63 -2.91
N VAL A 143 -8.96 6.43 -2.53
CA VAL A 143 -10.08 6.26 -1.60
C VAL A 143 -9.74 6.81 -0.22
N ALA A 144 -8.53 6.54 0.29
CA ALA A 144 -8.09 7.11 1.55
C ALA A 144 -8.09 8.65 1.51
N TYR A 145 -7.63 9.27 0.42
CA TYR A 145 -7.71 10.74 0.27
C TYR A 145 -9.14 11.26 0.18
N ALA A 146 -10.04 10.53 -0.47
CA ALA A 146 -11.47 10.86 -0.50
C ALA A 146 -12.12 10.78 0.88
N ILE A 147 -11.77 9.77 1.67
CA ILE A 147 -12.23 9.61 3.05
C ILE A 147 -11.69 10.76 3.93
N TYR A 148 -10.45 11.19 3.70
CA TYR A 148 -9.87 12.36 4.38
C TYR A 148 -10.70 13.62 4.12
N ASP A 149 -11.08 13.86 2.87
CA ASP A 149 -11.97 14.97 2.46
C ASP A 149 -13.45 14.71 2.80
N GLN A 150 -13.72 13.81 3.75
CA GLN A 150 -15.04 13.46 4.28
C GLN A 150 -16.08 13.07 3.22
N ASN A 151 -15.65 12.68 2.02
CA ASN A 151 -16.54 12.12 1.02
C ASN A 151 -17.09 10.80 1.60
N LYS A 152 -18.40 10.59 1.52
CA LYS A 152 -19.10 9.37 2.01
C LYS A 152 -19.74 8.55 0.88
N SER A 153 -19.56 8.99 -0.37
CA SER A 153 -20.13 8.35 -1.56
C SER A 153 -19.28 7.15 -1.97
N LEU A 154 -19.82 5.94 -1.77
CA LEU A 154 -19.22 4.71 -2.30
C LEU A 154 -19.07 4.78 -3.83
N LYS A 155 -20.00 5.44 -4.52
CA LYS A 155 -19.92 5.66 -5.98
C LYS A 155 -18.66 6.45 -6.36
N ASP A 156 -18.24 7.41 -5.54
CA ASP A 156 -17.06 8.23 -5.79
C ASP A 156 -15.79 7.41 -5.51
N TYR A 157 -15.79 6.61 -4.44
CA TYR A 157 -14.67 5.74 -4.10
C TYR A 157 -14.37 4.70 -5.18
N PHE A 158 -15.40 4.09 -5.78
CA PHE A 158 -15.21 3.08 -6.80
C PHE A 158 -15.23 3.69 -8.21
N GLY A 159 -16.36 4.28 -8.61
CA GLY A 159 -16.55 4.84 -9.94
C GLY A 159 -15.70 6.08 -10.19
N GLY A 160 -15.62 6.99 -9.23
CA GLY A 160 -14.83 8.22 -9.35
C GLY A 160 -13.32 7.94 -9.42
N ALA A 161 -12.80 7.14 -8.50
CA ALA A 161 -11.38 6.74 -8.49
C ALA A 161 -11.00 5.98 -9.77
N CYS A 162 -11.82 5.02 -10.18
CA CYS A 162 -11.60 4.26 -11.41
C CYS A 162 -11.56 5.17 -12.63
N ARG A 163 -12.54 6.08 -12.79
CA ARG A 163 -12.55 7.04 -13.91
C ARG A 163 -11.31 7.93 -13.91
N MET A 164 -10.91 8.44 -12.74
CA MET A 164 -9.73 9.28 -12.62
C MET A 164 -8.46 8.52 -13.02
N MET A 165 -8.31 7.26 -12.59
CA MET A 165 -7.21 6.40 -13.01
C MET A 165 -7.25 6.06 -14.50
N LEU A 166 -8.44 5.81 -15.06
CA LEU A 166 -8.63 5.52 -16.49
C LEU A 166 -8.26 6.71 -17.37
N VAL A 167 -8.67 7.94 -17.01
CA VAL A 167 -8.29 9.14 -17.76
C VAL A 167 -6.78 9.37 -17.70
N ASN A 168 -6.15 9.01 -16.58
CA ASN A 168 -4.71 9.18 -16.34
C ASN A 168 -3.90 7.90 -16.52
N TYR A 169 -4.40 6.90 -17.26
CA TYR A 169 -3.82 5.55 -17.32
C TYR A 169 -2.35 5.55 -17.76
N LYS A 170 -1.95 6.43 -18.69
CA LYS A 170 -0.56 6.52 -19.17
C LYS A 170 0.40 6.90 -18.04
N LEU A 171 0.00 7.84 -17.18
CA LEU A 171 0.76 8.22 -16.00
C LEU A 171 0.83 7.03 -15.04
N ILE A 172 -0.31 6.43 -14.71
CA ILE A 172 -0.41 5.30 -13.78
C ILE A 172 0.48 4.13 -14.22
N LEU A 173 0.43 3.75 -15.50
CA LEU A 173 1.27 2.68 -16.04
C LEU A 173 2.76 3.04 -15.98
N PHE A 174 3.13 4.27 -16.36
CA PHE A 174 4.52 4.72 -16.36
C PHE A 174 5.12 4.70 -14.95
N ILE A 175 4.41 5.24 -13.96
CA ILE A 175 4.88 5.28 -12.58
C ILE A 175 4.83 3.89 -11.90
N SER A 176 4.06 2.94 -12.44
CA SER A 176 4.04 1.56 -11.93
C SER A 176 5.33 0.80 -12.26
N ILE A 177 6.05 1.16 -13.32
CA ILE A 177 7.20 0.39 -13.81
C ILE A 177 8.25 0.16 -12.71
N PRO A 178 8.76 1.19 -11.99
CA PRO A 178 9.75 0.98 -10.94
C PRO A 178 9.24 0.10 -9.81
N TYR A 179 7.95 0.22 -9.46
CA TYR A 179 7.31 -0.59 -8.43
C TYR A 179 7.19 -2.06 -8.84
N ILE A 180 6.77 -2.33 -10.08
CA ILE A 180 6.68 -3.69 -10.62
C ILE A 180 8.07 -4.33 -10.65
N CYS A 181 9.09 -3.61 -11.16
CA CYS A 181 10.46 -4.12 -11.21
C CYS A 181 10.99 -4.49 -9.82
N ILE A 182 10.84 -3.61 -8.82
CA ILE A 182 11.32 -3.92 -7.47
C ILE A 182 10.51 -5.05 -6.83
N CYS A 183 9.20 -5.13 -7.06
CA CYS A 183 8.36 -6.21 -6.54
C CYS A 183 8.77 -7.58 -7.10
N ILE A 184 9.06 -7.66 -8.40
CA ILE A 184 9.55 -8.90 -9.02
C ILE A 184 10.89 -9.30 -8.37
N LEU A 185 11.82 -8.36 -8.23
CA LEU A 185 13.12 -8.65 -7.62
C LEU A 185 12.98 -9.11 -6.16
N THR A 186 12.17 -8.42 -5.37
CA THR A 186 11.90 -8.80 -3.97
C THR A 186 11.25 -10.17 -3.87
N GLN A 187 10.30 -10.51 -4.75
CA GLN A 187 9.66 -11.83 -4.77
C GLN A 187 10.66 -12.93 -5.14
N GLN A 188 11.50 -12.71 -6.16
CA GLN A 188 12.53 -13.68 -6.56
C GLN A 188 13.57 -13.89 -5.44
N LEU A 189 13.99 -12.82 -4.76
CA LEU A 189 14.86 -12.92 -3.58
C LEU A 189 14.19 -13.66 -2.42
N GLY A 190 12.89 -13.45 -2.20
CA GLY A 190 12.11 -14.17 -1.20
C GLY A 190 12.03 -15.68 -1.48
N ILE A 191 11.84 -16.07 -2.75
CA ILE A 191 11.86 -17.49 -3.16
C ILE A 191 13.25 -18.09 -2.94
N SER A 192 14.32 -17.39 -3.35
CA SER A 192 15.70 -17.83 -3.14
C SER A 192 16.04 -17.98 -1.66
N LEU A 193 15.58 -17.05 -0.81
CA LEU A 193 15.66 -17.16 0.64
C LEU A 193 14.96 -18.42 1.12
N TYR A 194 13.69 -18.59 0.76
CA TYR A 194 12.90 -19.72 1.20
C TYR A 194 13.54 -21.05 0.79
N GLN A 195 14.00 -21.18 -0.45
CA GLN A 195 14.68 -22.38 -0.93
C GLN A 195 16.02 -22.62 -0.21
N SER A 196 16.81 -21.58 0.03
CA SER A 196 18.08 -21.71 0.75
C SER A 196 17.93 -22.16 2.21
N VAL A 197 16.80 -21.82 2.85
CA VAL A 197 16.53 -22.08 4.26
C VAL A 197 15.71 -23.35 4.48
N PHE A 198 14.68 -23.56 3.64
CA PHE A 198 13.58 -24.47 3.92
C PHE A 198 13.45 -25.64 2.94
N SER A 199 14.31 -25.77 1.91
CA SER A 199 14.15 -26.81 0.89
C SER A 199 14.23 -28.26 1.41
N ASN A 200 14.72 -28.47 2.63
CA ASN A 200 14.91 -29.79 3.25
C ASN A 200 14.31 -29.88 4.68
N VAL A 201 13.36 -29.02 5.03
CA VAL A 201 12.78 -28.98 6.39
C VAL A 201 11.68 -30.02 6.54
N GLU A 202 11.91 -31.02 7.38
CA GLU A 202 10.88 -32.00 7.77
C GLU A 202 10.11 -31.60 9.03
N ASN A 203 10.74 -30.90 10.00
CA ASN A 203 10.15 -30.50 11.29
C ASN A 203 10.70 -29.14 11.81
N PHE A 204 10.02 -28.52 12.80
CA PHE A 204 10.36 -27.19 13.35
C PHE A 204 11.74 -27.11 14.02
N ASP A 205 12.20 -28.16 14.70
CA ASP A 205 13.57 -28.22 15.26
C ASP A 205 14.65 -28.16 14.17
N TRP A 206 14.35 -28.68 12.97
CA TRP A 206 15.24 -28.59 11.81
C TRP A 206 15.27 -27.17 11.25
N ILE A 207 14.20 -26.39 11.38
CA ILE A 207 14.19 -24.95 11.06
C ILE A 207 15.17 -24.20 11.97
N ILE A 208 15.05 -24.38 13.28
CA ILE A 208 15.94 -23.73 14.26
C ILE A 208 17.40 -24.18 14.04
N THR A 209 17.62 -25.46 13.80
CA THR A 209 18.95 -26.02 13.60
C THR A 209 19.57 -25.56 12.27
N SER A 210 18.81 -25.49 11.18
CA SER A 210 19.27 -24.96 9.89
C SER A 210 19.51 -23.45 9.92
N LEU A 211 18.69 -22.70 10.66
CA LEU A 211 18.92 -21.28 10.96
C LEU A 211 20.22 -21.07 11.76
N MET A 212 20.58 -22.00 12.67
CA MET A 212 21.78 -21.93 13.52
C MET A 212 23.05 -22.47 12.84
N ALA A 213 22.91 -23.49 11.98
CA ALA A 213 24.03 -24.19 11.33
C ALA A 213 24.69 -23.33 10.26
N ALA A 214 23.92 -22.47 9.64
CA ALA A 214 24.37 -21.75 8.49
C ALA A 214 24.87 -20.37 8.93
N LYS A 215 26.13 -20.31 9.34
CA LYS A 215 26.75 -19.08 9.82
C LYS A 215 27.39 -18.34 8.64
N GLY A 216 26.81 -17.21 8.23
CA GLY A 216 27.45 -16.25 7.31
C GLY A 216 26.62 -15.77 6.12
N GLN A 217 25.92 -16.65 5.40
CA GLN A 217 25.23 -16.28 4.15
C GLN A 217 23.87 -15.58 4.37
N TRP A 218 23.17 -15.90 5.46
CA TRP A 218 21.85 -15.40 5.88
C TRP A 218 21.88 -13.95 6.26
N GLY A 219 22.92 -13.51 6.97
CA GLY A 219 23.10 -12.10 7.29
C GLY A 219 23.06 -11.27 6.01
N THR A 220 23.74 -11.73 4.96
CA THR A 220 23.78 -11.06 3.67
C THR A 220 22.45 -11.17 2.91
N ILE A 221 21.82 -12.35 2.85
CA ILE A 221 20.57 -12.52 2.11
C ILE A 221 19.38 -11.83 2.81
N LEU A 222 19.28 -11.93 4.15
CA LEU A 222 18.29 -11.23 4.97
C LEU A 222 18.48 -9.72 4.90
N LEU A 223 19.72 -9.24 5.01
CA LEU A 223 20.03 -7.82 4.85
C LEU A 223 19.64 -7.34 3.45
N THR A 224 19.95 -8.11 2.40
CA THR A 224 19.54 -7.81 1.02
C THR A 224 18.02 -7.73 0.93
N TYR A 225 17.28 -8.70 1.49
CA TYR A 225 15.82 -8.70 1.49
C TYR A 225 15.21 -7.50 2.22
N ILE A 226 15.76 -7.14 3.37
CA ILE A 226 15.37 -5.93 4.11
C ILE A 226 15.66 -4.68 3.28
N CYS A 227 16.83 -4.59 2.63
CA CYS A 227 17.18 -3.48 1.75
C CYS A 227 16.21 -3.35 0.56
N PHE A 228 15.82 -4.46 -0.06
CA PHE A 228 14.87 -4.48 -1.17
C PHE A 228 13.45 -4.08 -0.73
N HIS A 229 13.01 -4.49 0.46
CA HIS A 229 11.77 -3.97 1.04
C HIS A 229 11.85 -2.50 1.42
N GLY A 230 13.00 -2.03 1.91
CA GLY A 230 13.26 -0.61 2.15
C GLY A 230 13.16 0.20 0.85
N LEU A 231 13.78 -0.30 -0.23
CA LEU A 231 13.72 0.31 -1.56
C LEU A 231 12.29 0.30 -2.12
N GLN A 232 11.53 -0.77 -1.89
CA GLN A 232 10.12 -0.86 -2.25
C GLN A 232 9.31 0.25 -1.55
N ILE A 233 9.53 0.49 -0.25
CA ILE A 233 8.86 1.57 0.50
C ILE A 233 9.29 2.94 -0.01
N LEU A 234 10.56 3.12 -0.35
CA LEU A 234 11.08 4.35 -0.94
C LEU A 234 10.36 4.68 -2.25
N ILE A 235 10.21 3.68 -3.13
CA ILE A 235 9.48 3.82 -4.39
C ILE A 235 8.00 4.13 -4.12
N ILE A 236 7.33 3.38 -3.24
CA ILE A 236 5.92 3.63 -2.87
C ILE A 236 5.72 5.05 -2.33
N THR A 237 6.65 5.56 -1.52
CA THR A 237 6.58 6.92 -0.97
C THR A 237 6.51 7.97 -2.08
N ALA A 238 7.38 7.85 -3.09
CA ALA A 238 7.35 8.74 -4.25
C ALA A 238 6.04 8.59 -5.04
N LEU A 239 5.55 7.37 -5.21
CA LEU A 239 4.33 7.09 -5.96
C LEU A 239 3.08 7.66 -5.29
N PHE A 240 2.95 7.52 -3.97
CA PHE A 240 1.82 8.11 -3.25
C PHE A 240 1.82 9.63 -3.30
N MET A 241 2.99 10.29 -3.38
CA MET A 241 3.07 11.73 -3.65
C MET A 241 2.53 12.08 -5.05
N VAL A 242 2.83 11.27 -6.08
CA VAL A 242 2.26 11.47 -7.42
C VAL A 242 0.74 11.29 -7.40
N ILE A 243 0.25 10.22 -6.77
CA ILE A 243 -1.19 9.92 -6.71
C ILE A 243 -1.94 10.97 -5.88
N ALA A 244 -1.34 11.49 -4.81
CA ALA A 244 -1.97 12.55 -4.02
C ALA A 244 -2.01 13.89 -4.78
N ASN A 245 -0.99 14.23 -5.59
CA ASN A 245 -1.04 15.39 -6.48
C ASN A 245 -2.11 15.21 -7.58
N LEU A 246 -2.24 13.99 -8.10
CA LEU A 246 -3.30 13.65 -9.06
C LEU A 246 -4.69 13.83 -8.44
N TYR A 247 -4.88 13.31 -7.22
CA TYR A 247 -6.11 13.47 -6.47
C TYR A 247 -6.42 14.95 -6.24
N ASP A 248 -5.48 15.75 -5.72
CA ASP A 248 -5.74 17.16 -5.39
C ASP A 248 -6.19 17.99 -6.61
N ARG A 249 -5.69 17.66 -7.80
CA ARG A 249 -6.05 18.35 -9.05
C ARG A 249 -7.41 17.97 -9.63
N TYR A 250 -7.80 16.70 -9.49
CA TYR A 250 -8.95 16.16 -10.23
C TYR A 250 -10.09 15.65 -9.33
N ALA A 251 -9.89 15.64 -8.02
CA ALA A 251 -10.87 15.27 -7.00
C ALA A 251 -12.23 15.94 -7.21
N ALA A 252 -12.25 17.27 -7.41
CA ALA A 252 -13.48 18.03 -7.58
C ALA A 252 -14.32 17.60 -8.79
N ILE A 253 -13.68 17.03 -9.83
CA ILE A 253 -14.35 16.60 -11.06
C ILE A 253 -14.89 15.18 -10.92
N TYR A 254 -14.08 14.27 -10.38
CA TYR A 254 -14.41 12.83 -10.37
C TYR A 254 -15.00 12.33 -9.05
N MET A 255 -14.89 13.10 -7.96
CA MET A 255 -15.37 12.77 -6.62
C MET A 255 -16.02 13.99 -5.95
N PRO A 256 -17.09 14.57 -6.52
CA PRO A 256 -17.59 15.89 -6.15
C PRO A 256 -18.23 15.97 -4.76
N ASN A 257 -18.58 14.85 -4.11
CA ASN A 257 -19.27 14.83 -2.83
C ASN A 257 -18.34 15.01 -1.62
N GLN A 258 -17.28 15.80 -1.78
CA GLN A 258 -16.33 16.12 -0.72
C GLN A 258 -16.88 17.23 0.18
N GLN A 259 -16.78 17.04 1.49
CA GLN A 259 -17.08 18.09 2.45
C GLN A 259 -15.76 18.68 2.94
N PRO A 260 -15.51 19.99 2.78
CA PRO A 260 -14.31 20.58 3.33
C PRO A 260 -14.26 20.34 4.84
N LEU A 261 -13.15 19.79 5.34
CA LEU A 261 -12.88 19.71 6.77
C LEU A 261 -13.11 21.11 7.38
N LEU A 262 -13.95 21.19 8.43
CA LEU A 262 -14.16 22.39 9.25
C LEU A 262 -12.79 22.99 9.62
N GLY A 263 -12.35 24.00 8.88
CA GLY A 263 -10.96 24.46 8.92
C GLY A 263 -10.35 24.89 7.59
N ARG A 264 -10.96 24.57 6.43
CA ARG A 264 -10.69 25.32 5.18
C ARG A 264 -11.26 26.74 5.34
N ARG A 265 -10.55 27.59 6.10
CA ARG A 265 -10.63 29.03 5.88
C ARG A 265 -10.08 29.23 4.48
N ASP A 266 -10.93 29.74 3.62
CA ASP A 266 -10.58 30.32 2.33
C ASP A 266 -9.28 31.10 2.47
N LYS A 267 -8.18 30.52 2.00
CA LYS A 267 -7.05 31.34 1.59
C LYS A 267 -7.45 31.88 0.22
N LYS A 268 -7.94 33.12 0.26
CA LYS A 268 -8.10 34.01 -0.89
C LYS A 268 -6.92 33.92 -1.83
#